data_AF-A0A2T0Y858-F1
#
_entry.id   AF-A0A2T0Y858-F1
#
_cell.length_a   1.000
_cell.length_b   1.000
_cell.length_c   1.000
_cell.angle_alpha   90.00
_cell.angle_beta   90.00
_cell.angle_gamma   90.00
#
_symmetry.space_group_name_H-M   'P 1'
#
loop_
_entity.id
_entity.type
_entity.pdbx_description
1 polymer ?
#
loop_
_entity_poly.entity_id
_entity_poly.type
_entity_poly.pdbx_seq_one_letter_code
_entity_poly.pdbx_strand_id
1 'polypeptide(L)'
;MGSRAHTGGLAATAAVVVAVVSALAVAGCAGPGATGTPEPADVPDYRCADEPVPPAVLDGGRSAATLGEHGQAALRGEEVPAIEPADWLVVSESDRWVALIRELDAPQVRGAGDVRTHEILTVQRDVAADAASGWWLSMSGECTLRRDVGEGVATLTLDPDHAPDPASTQVAVLVTEQSCNSGEDAEGRVMLVELTESSDVVDLVVVVAPRGGDQSCPSNPATPFVVELDAPWGDRVVRDAAVVPPRELEPAG
;
A
#
# COMPACT_ATOMS: atom_id res chain seq x y z
N MET A 1 -24.07 -57.26 0.41
CA MET A 1 -23.88 -58.69 0.06
C MET A 1 -22.48 -58.79 -0.53
N GLY A 2 -21.44 -59.40 0.03
CA GLY A 2 -21.27 -60.33 1.14
C GLY A 2 -20.06 -61.19 0.75
N SER A 3 -18.92 -61.05 1.44
CA SER A 3 -17.79 -62.00 1.40
C SER A 3 -16.85 -61.65 2.57
N ARG A 4 -16.90 -62.41 3.67
CA ARG A 4 -16.03 -63.56 4.03
C ARG A 4 -14.62 -63.11 4.42
N ALA A 5 -14.26 -63.15 5.72
CA ALA A 5 -13.65 -64.29 6.46
C ALA A 5 -12.16 -64.47 6.08
N HIS A 6 -11.18 -64.81 6.91
CA HIS A 6 -11.07 -65.65 8.11
C HIS A 6 -9.71 -65.30 8.80
N THR A 7 -9.68 -65.06 10.13
CA THR A 7 -9.04 -65.88 11.19
C THR A 7 -7.61 -66.43 11.02
N GLY A 8 -6.83 -66.24 12.11
CA GLY A 8 -5.70 -67.08 12.55
C GLY A 8 -4.33 -66.42 12.34
N GLY A 9 -3.38 -66.34 13.27
CA GLY A 9 -3.15 -66.99 14.57
C GLY A 9 -1.63 -67.19 14.76
N LEU A 10 -1.18 -67.34 16.02
CA LEU A 10 0.18 -67.67 16.52
C LEU A 10 1.10 -66.45 16.80
N ALA A 11 1.36 -66.11 18.08
CA ALA A 11 2.33 -66.71 19.03
C ALA A 11 3.79 -66.55 18.56
N ALA A 12 4.81 -66.30 19.36
CA ALA A 12 5.03 -65.87 20.75
C ALA A 12 6.56 -65.76 20.84
N THR A 13 7.14 -64.71 21.45
CA THR A 13 8.44 -64.84 22.10
C THR A 13 8.70 -63.68 23.05
N ALA A 14 8.87 -64.04 24.32
CA ALA A 14 9.21 -63.17 25.42
C ALA A 14 10.71 -62.82 25.37
N ALA A 15 11.05 -61.58 25.71
CA ALA A 15 12.35 -61.24 26.27
C ALA A 15 12.13 -60.26 27.42
N VAL A 16 12.42 -60.77 28.61
CA VAL A 16 12.43 -60.07 29.90
C VAL A 16 13.67 -59.18 29.95
N VAL A 17 13.51 -57.88 30.20
CA VAL A 17 14.59 -57.05 30.78
C VAL A 17 14.00 -56.08 31.81
N VAL A 18 14.26 -56.43 33.07
CA VAL A 18 14.68 -55.61 34.21
C VAL A 18 14.00 -54.25 34.45
N ALA A 19 13.35 -54.21 35.61
CA ALA A 19 12.76 -53.05 36.26
C ALA A 19 13.76 -51.91 36.56
N VAL A 20 13.28 -50.68 36.40
CA VAL A 20 13.61 -49.56 37.30
C VAL A 20 12.29 -48.98 37.78
N VAL A 21 11.99 -49.19 39.06
CA VAL A 21 10.94 -48.47 39.77
C VAL A 21 11.54 -47.17 40.24
N SER A 22 10.95 -46.04 39.81
CA SER A 22 11.07 -44.77 40.52
C SER A 22 9.75 -44.01 40.34
N ALA A 23 9.04 -43.92 41.45
CA ALA A 23 7.81 -43.17 41.63
C ALA A 23 8.09 -41.66 41.61
N LEU A 24 7.14 -40.85 41.11
CA LEU A 24 6.50 -39.74 41.83
C LEU A 24 5.84 -38.72 40.89
N ALA A 25 4.70 -38.22 41.39
CA ALA A 25 4.07 -36.93 41.13
C ALA A 25 3.22 -36.75 39.85
N VAL A 26 1.93 -36.62 40.12
CA VAL A 26 0.86 -36.04 39.31
C VAL A 26 1.20 -34.57 38.98
N ALA A 27 1.20 -34.22 37.70
CA ALA A 27 0.97 -32.85 37.24
C ALA A 27 0.42 -32.91 35.82
N GLY A 28 -0.83 -32.47 35.64
CA GLY A 28 -1.42 -32.31 34.32
C GLY A 28 -0.77 -31.15 33.58
N CYS A 29 -0.48 -31.36 32.30
CA CYS A 29 -0.15 -30.28 31.37
C CYS A 29 -1.11 -30.37 30.18
N ALA A 30 -2.31 -29.82 30.38
CA ALA A 30 -3.03 -29.21 29.27
C ALA A 30 -2.17 -28.01 28.84
N GLY A 31 -1.44 -28.17 27.75
CA GLY A 31 -0.67 -27.08 27.14
C GLY A 31 -1.66 -26.07 26.56
N PRO A 32 -1.56 -24.78 26.93
CA PRO A 32 -2.45 -23.74 26.46
C PRO A 32 -2.32 -23.57 24.95
N GLY A 33 -3.43 -23.22 24.31
CA GLY A 33 -3.51 -22.95 22.89
C GLY A 33 -2.36 -22.04 22.45
N ALA A 34 -1.79 -22.34 21.30
CA ALA A 34 -0.92 -21.41 20.61
C ALA A 34 -1.74 -20.14 20.38
N THR A 35 -1.54 -19.15 21.24
CA THR A 35 -1.75 -17.75 20.89
C THR A 35 -0.73 -17.49 19.80
N GLY A 36 -1.14 -17.70 18.54
CA GLY A 36 -0.45 -17.08 17.43
C GLY A 36 -0.41 -15.60 17.77
N THR A 37 0.77 -15.09 18.10
CA THR A 37 1.01 -13.65 18.06
C THR A 37 0.48 -13.22 16.70
N PRO A 38 -0.48 -12.29 16.60
CA PRO A 38 -0.82 -11.73 15.30
C PRO A 38 0.49 -11.25 14.70
N GLU A 39 0.89 -11.86 13.59
CA GLU A 39 1.97 -11.38 12.75
C GLU A 39 1.65 -9.90 12.47
N PRO A 40 2.60 -8.96 12.65
CA PRO A 40 2.33 -7.58 12.32
C PRO A 40 1.82 -7.54 10.88
N ALA A 41 0.73 -6.83 10.63
CA ALA A 41 0.32 -6.56 9.27
C ALA A 41 1.39 -5.63 8.64
N ASP A 42 2.45 -6.20 8.08
CA ASP A 42 3.48 -5.45 7.37
C ASP A 42 2.95 -5.06 5.98
N VAL A 43 2.19 -3.96 5.92
CA VAL A 43 2.23 -2.96 4.81
C VAL A 43 1.82 -1.61 5.42
N PRO A 44 2.71 -0.60 5.39
CA PRO A 44 2.68 0.30 4.24
C PRO A 44 4.10 0.58 3.69
N ASP A 45 4.34 0.24 2.43
CA ASP A 45 5.63 0.53 1.75
C ASP A 45 5.54 1.67 0.73
N TYR A 46 4.48 2.45 0.74
CA TYR A 46 4.20 3.58 -0.17
C TYR A 46 4.34 3.30 -1.68
N ARG A 47 3.62 4.10 -2.48
CA ARG A 47 3.74 4.11 -3.93
C ARG A 47 3.73 5.51 -4.47
N CYS A 48 4.53 5.71 -5.50
CA CYS A 48 4.55 6.92 -6.31
C CYS A 48 4.41 6.48 -7.77
N ALA A 49 3.26 6.79 -8.38
CA ALA A 49 2.78 6.08 -9.57
C ALA A 49 2.70 4.57 -9.26
N ASP A 50 3.50 3.75 -9.94
CA ASP A 50 3.52 2.29 -9.73
C ASP A 50 4.79 1.82 -9.00
N GLU A 51 5.76 2.70 -8.73
CA GLU A 51 7.00 2.34 -8.05
C GLU A 51 6.77 2.23 -6.54
N PRO A 52 7.10 1.09 -5.90
CA PRO A 52 7.13 0.97 -4.45
C PRO A 52 8.22 1.86 -3.83
N VAL A 53 7.90 2.58 -2.75
CA VAL A 53 8.82 3.55 -2.12
C VAL A 53 9.04 3.23 -0.64
N PRO A 54 10.07 2.45 -0.30
CA PRO A 54 10.28 2.02 1.08
C PRO A 54 10.30 3.19 2.08
N PRO A 55 9.69 3.07 3.27
CA PRO A 55 9.65 4.13 4.29
C PRO A 55 11.03 4.68 4.65
N ALA A 56 12.06 3.82 4.66
CA ALA A 56 13.45 4.19 4.90
C ALA A 56 14.01 5.21 3.89
N VAL A 57 13.41 5.33 2.69
CA VAL A 57 13.75 6.37 1.72
C VAL A 57 13.27 7.73 2.24
N LEU A 58 12.07 7.80 2.80
CA LEU A 58 11.47 9.02 3.34
C LEU A 58 12.14 9.44 4.65
N ASP A 59 12.59 8.47 5.46
CA ASP A 59 13.25 8.67 6.76
C ASP A 59 14.77 8.91 6.63
N GLY A 60 15.17 9.83 5.76
CA GLY A 60 16.58 10.18 5.57
C GLY A 60 17.32 9.27 4.58
N GLY A 61 16.63 8.88 3.51
CA GLY A 61 17.18 8.11 2.40
C GLY A 61 18.46 8.72 1.81
N ARG A 62 19.21 7.88 1.09
CA ARG A 62 20.45 8.33 0.44
C ARG A 62 20.14 9.21 -0.78
N SER A 63 20.96 10.24 -0.98
CA SER A 63 20.87 11.09 -2.17
C SER A 63 21.39 10.38 -3.42
N ALA A 64 20.84 10.71 -4.59
CA ALA A 64 21.31 10.25 -5.90
C ALA A 64 22.75 10.68 -6.21
N ALA A 65 23.28 11.70 -5.52
CA ALA A 65 24.70 12.06 -5.56
C ALA A 65 25.63 10.92 -5.08
N THR A 66 25.08 9.95 -4.35
CA THR A 66 25.82 8.80 -3.81
C THR A 66 25.65 7.51 -4.61
N LEU A 67 24.96 7.56 -5.78
CA LEU A 67 24.79 6.41 -6.66
C LEU A 67 26.14 5.79 -7.05
N GLY A 68 26.14 4.47 -7.22
CA GLY A 68 27.29 3.72 -7.73
C GLY A 68 27.56 3.98 -9.21
N GLU A 69 28.56 3.30 -9.76
CA GLU A 69 28.96 3.47 -11.17
C GLU A 69 27.78 3.24 -12.14
N HIS A 70 26.96 2.22 -11.87
CA HIS A 70 25.78 1.90 -12.66
C HIS A 70 24.71 3.00 -12.56
N GLY A 71 24.39 3.49 -11.36
CA GLY A 71 23.45 4.59 -11.21
C GLY A 71 23.93 5.89 -11.84
N GLN A 72 25.22 6.22 -11.72
CA GLN A 72 25.81 7.38 -12.40
C GLN A 72 25.83 7.23 -13.92
N ALA A 73 25.88 6.00 -14.43
CA ALA A 73 25.71 5.74 -15.87
C ALA A 73 24.25 5.88 -16.29
N ALA A 74 23.30 5.49 -15.44
CA ALA A 74 21.88 5.65 -15.68
C ALA A 74 21.49 7.14 -15.83
N LEU A 75 22.02 8.03 -14.98
CA LEU A 75 21.77 9.48 -15.08
C LEU A 75 22.32 10.12 -16.37
N ARG A 76 23.18 9.41 -17.11
CA ARG A 76 23.69 9.82 -18.43
C ARG A 76 23.06 9.05 -19.58
N GLY A 77 21.97 8.31 -19.29
CA GLY A 77 21.22 7.53 -20.25
C GLY A 77 20.51 8.39 -21.30
N GLU A 78 20.03 7.73 -22.32
CA GLU A 78 19.23 8.34 -23.37
C GLU A 78 17.89 8.85 -22.82
N GLU A 79 17.49 10.05 -23.23
CA GLU A 79 16.26 10.75 -22.78
C GLU A 79 16.16 11.03 -21.28
N VAL A 80 17.17 10.69 -20.48
CA VAL A 80 17.18 11.00 -19.05
C VAL A 80 17.40 12.51 -18.86
N PRO A 81 16.47 13.22 -18.19
CA PRO A 81 16.61 14.65 -17.97
C PRO A 81 17.82 14.95 -17.09
N ALA A 82 18.45 16.10 -17.32
CA ALA A 82 19.47 16.60 -16.40
C ALA A 82 18.80 17.01 -15.08
N ILE A 83 19.23 16.38 -13.98
CA ILE A 83 18.78 16.67 -12.62
C ILE A 83 19.95 17.12 -11.75
N GLU A 84 19.66 17.77 -10.63
CA GLU A 84 20.64 17.98 -9.55
C GLU A 84 20.58 16.77 -8.60
N PRO A 85 21.55 15.84 -8.61
CA PRO A 85 21.43 14.57 -7.88
C PRO A 85 21.32 14.73 -6.35
N ALA A 86 21.77 15.86 -5.81
CA ALA A 86 21.64 16.16 -4.38
C ALA A 86 20.17 16.27 -3.92
N ASP A 87 19.26 16.68 -4.81
CA ASP A 87 17.85 16.92 -4.51
C ASP A 87 16.97 15.66 -4.60
N TRP A 88 17.54 14.55 -5.08
CA TRP A 88 16.81 13.31 -5.32
C TRP A 88 17.25 12.22 -4.36
N LEU A 89 16.29 11.46 -3.85
CA LEU A 89 16.50 10.29 -3.01
C LEU A 89 16.48 9.02 -3.86
N VAL A 90 17.38 8.08 -3.54
CA VAL A 90 17.43 6.78 -4.21
C VAL A 90 16.35 5.87 -3.63
N VAL A 91 15.36 5.53 -4.45
CA VAL A 91 14.33 4.53 -4.13
C VAL A 91 14.89 3.13 -4.32
N SER A 92 15.48 2.87 -5.49
CA SER A 92 16.10 1.59 -5.82
C SER A 92 17.28 1.79 -6.78
N GLU A 93 18.29 0.93 -6.67
CA GLU A 93 19.46 0.92 -7.56
C GLU A 93 19.90 -0.53 -7.83
N SER A 94 20.13 -0.84 -9.10
CA SER A 94 20.69 -2.10 -9.58
C SER A 94 21.49 -1.88 -10.87
N ASP A 95 22.01 -2.96 -11.45
CA ASP A 95 22.71 -2.94 -12.74
C ASP A 95 21.78 -2.74 -13.95
N ARG A 96 20.46 -2.78 -13.75
CA ARG A 96 19.43 -2.66 -14.78
C ARG A 96 18.33 -1.64 -14.51
N TRP A 97 18.26 -1.10 -13.30
CA TRP A 97 17.18 -0.23 -12.85
C TRP A 97 17.68 0.77 -11.83
N VAL A 98 17.24 2.02 -11.98
CA VAL A 98 17.39 3.07 -10.97
C VAL A 98 16.04 3.76 -10.86
N ALA A 99 15.52 3.88 -9.64
CA ALA A 99 14.37 4.72 -9.33
C ALA A 99 14.76 5.78 -8.32
N LEU A 100 14.40 7.02 -8.62
CA LEU A 100 14.64 8.18 -7.78
C LEU A 100 13.33 8.89 -7.49
N ILE A 101 13.22 9.47 -6.31
CA ILE A 101 12.07 10.28 -5.91
C ILE A 101 12.56 11.60 -5.29
N ARG A 102 11.77 12.66 -5.45
CA ARG A 102 11.91 13.88 -4.66
C ARG A 102 10.55 14.45 -4.28
N GLU A 103 10.50 15.17 -3.17
CA GLU A 103 9.33 15.98 -2.83
C GLU A 103 9.28 17.22 -3.75
N LEU A 104 8.08 17.67 -4.11
CA LEU A 104 7.90 18.92 -4.84
C LEU A 104 8.03 20.11 -3.89
N ASP A 105 8.57 21.24 -4.39
CA ASP A 105 8.65 22.49 -3.60
C ASP A 105 7.28 22.95 -3.06
N ALA A 106 6.21 22.66 -3.82
CA ALA A 106 4.84 22.84 -3.41
C ALA A 106 3.94 21.75 -4.03
N PRO A 107 2.95 21.23 -3.29
CA PRO A 107 1.97 20.30 -3.84
C PRO A 107 1.21 20.90 -5.03
N GLN A 108 0.95 20.09 -6.06
CA GLN A 108 0.19 20.50 -7.24
C GLN A 108 -1.24 19.94 -7.16
N VAL A 109 -2.23 20.82 -6.97
CA VAL A 109 -3.64 20.44 -6.93
C VAL A 109 -4.20 20.39 -8.35
N ARG A 110 -4.71 19.22 -8.76
CA ARG A 110 -5.29 18.99 -10.10
C ARG A 110 -6.82 18.87 -10.10
N GLY A 111 -7.45 19.06 -8.95
CA GLY A 111 -8.90 18.95 -8.76
C GLY A 111 -9.33 17.52 -8.41
N ALA A 112 -10.59 17.36 -7.98
CA ALA A 112 -11.17 16.07 -7.57
C ALA A 112 -10.31 15.28 -6.56
N GLY A 113 -9.61 15.99 -5.66
CA GLY A 113 -8.74 15.39 -4.66
C GLY A 113 -7.39 14.88 -5.18
N ASP A 114 -7.08 15.05 -6.47
CA ASP A 114 -5.74 14.74 -7.02
C ASP A 114 -4.75 15.83 -6.62
N VAL A 115 -3.80 15.46 -5.74
CA VAL A 115 -2.72 16.33 -5.28
C VAL A 115 -1.40 15.63 -5.52
N ARG A 116 -0.57 16.17 -6.40
CA ARG A 116 0.79 15.66 -6.63
C ARG A 116 1.72 16.23 -5.57
N THR A 117 2.46 15.35 -4.91
CA THR A 117 3.35 15.70 -3.80
C THR A 117 4.81 15.44 -4.11
N HIS A 118 5.09 14.54 -5.05
CA HIS A 118 6.43 14.10 -5.38
C HIS A 118 6.63 14.05 -6.89
N GLU A 119 7.89 13.97 -7.29
CA GLU A 119 8.29 13.62 -8.65
C GLU A 119 9.08 12.30 -8.61
N ILE A 120 8.89 11.47 -9.62
CA ILE A 120 9.61 10.22 -9.81
C ILE A 120 10.37 10.22 -11.13
N LEU A 121 11.56 9.62 -11.10
CA LEU A 121 12.39 9.35 -12.25
C LEU A 121 12.83 7.88 -12.19
N THR A 122 12.46 7.09 -13.18
CA THR A 122 12.94 5.71 -13.33
C THR A 122 13.71 5.55 -14.63
N VAL A 123 14.86 4.90 -14.53
CA VAL A 123 15.79 4.67 -15.64
C VAL A 123 16.09 3.18 -15.69
N GLN A 124 15.97 2.59 -16.87
CA GLN A 124 16.19 1.17 -17.07
C GLN A 124 17.26 0.92 -18.12
N ARG A 125 17.83 -0.28 -18.10
CA ARG A 125 18.87 -0.71 -19.03
C ARG A 125 18.44 -1.88 -19.89
N ASP A 126 18.75 -1.82 -21.17
CA ASP A 126 18.42 -2.88 -22.15
C ASP A 126 19.52 -3.87 -22.05
N VAL A 127 19.09 -5.12 -22.00
CA VAL A 127 19.97 -6.26 -22.07
C VAL A 127 19.60 -7.14 -23.26
N ALA A 128 18.73 -6.68 -24.16
CA ALA A 128 18.49 -7.33 -25.45
C ALA A 128 19.81 -7.46 -26.23
N ALA A 129 20.02 -8.64 -26.81
CA ALA A 129 21.30 -9.06 -27.36
C ALA A 129 21.76 -8.27 -28.61
N ASP A 130 20.84 -7.52 -29.23
CA ASP A 130 20.99 -6.80 -30.49
C ASP A 130 20.65 -5.29 -30.41
N ALA A 131 20.12 -4.83 -29.27
CA ALA A 131 20.00 -3.41 -28.98
C ALA A 131 21.37 -2.83 -28.61
N ALA A 132 21.63 -1.57 -28.97
CA ALA A 132 22.76 -0.85 -28.40
C ALA A 132 22.56 -0.81 -26.88
N SER A 133 23.33 -1.61 -26.13
CA SER A 133 23.23 -1.70 -24.69
C SER A 133 23.37 -0.30 -24.09
N GLY A 134 22.33 0.19 -23.44
CA GLY A 134 22.27 1.57 -22.96
C GLY A 134 21.24 1.71 -21.84
N TRP A 135 21.41 2.77 -21.07
CA TRP A 135 20.39 3.23 -20.12
C TRP A 135 19.44 4.17 -20.85
N TRP A 136 18.15 4.09 -20.59
CA TRP A 136 17.16 5.07 -21.06
C TRP A 136 16.12 5.36 -20.00
N LEU A 137 15.49 6.52 -20.16
CA LEU A 137 14.35 6.93 -19.37
C LEU A 137 13.19 5.93 -19.50
N SER A 138 12.78 5.32 -18.39
CA SER A 138 11.57 4.50 -18.35
C SER A 138 10.34 5.34 -18.01
N MET A 139 10.45 6.23 -17.02
CA MET A 139 9.37 7.11 -16.58
C MET A 139 9.95 8.36 -15.95
N SER A 140 9.33 9.52 -16.21
CA SER A 140 9.53 10.75 -15.43
C SER A 140 8.17 11.41 -15.24
N GLY A 141 7.87 11.89 -14.04
CA GLY A 141 6.66 12.68 -13.84
C GLY A 141 6.27 12.88 -12.39
N GLU A 142 5.25 13.71 -12.19
CA GLU A 142 4.66 13.99 -10.88
C GLU A 142 3.75 12.86 -10.43
N CYS A 143 3.82 12.52 -9.15
CA CYS A 143 2.96 11.53 -8.51
C CYS A 143 2.40 12.07 -7.20
N THR A 144 1.32 11.44 -6.75
CA THR A 144 0.92 11.48 -5.34
C THR A 144 1.64 10.33 -4.65
N LEU A 145 2.51 10.63 -3.69
CA LEU A 145 3.06 9.59 -2.82
C LEU A 145 1.93 9.13 -1.90
N ARG A 146 1.54 7.86 -1.99
CA ARG A 146 0.42 7.28 -1.24
C ARG A 146 0.86 6.06 -0.44
N ARG A 147 0.22 5.78 0.68
CA ARG A 147 0.32 4.51 1.40
C ARG A 147 -0.17 3.39 0.49
N ASP A 148 0.63 2.33 0.36
CA ASP A 148 0.15 1.08 -0.23
C ASP A 148 -0.58 0.30 0.85
N VAL A 149 -1.89 0.10 0.67
CA VAL A 149 -2.75 -0.64 1.60
C VAL A 149 -3.36 -1.88 0.93
N GLY A 150 -2.80 -2.32 -0.21
CA GLY A 150 -3.19 -3.55 -0.91
C GLY A 150 -4.51 -3.49 -1.69
N GLU A 151 -5.14 -2.32 -1.77
CA GLU A 151 -6.44 -2.10 -2.42
C GLU A 151 -6.34 -1.00 -3.48
N GLY A 152 -7.41 -0.80 -4.27
CA GLY A 152 -7.43 0.19 -5.35
C GLY A 152 -7.34 1.63 -4.85
N VAL A 153 -6.61 2.45 -5.63
CA VAL A 153 -6.34 3.85 -5.32
C VAL A 153 -7.59 4.71 -5.58
N ALA A 154 -7.89 5.62 -4.65
CA ALA A 154 -8.93 6.62 -4.79
C ALA A 154 -8.42 8.02 -4.38
N THR A 155 -9.06 9.07 -4.88
CA THR A 155 -8.95 10.44 -4.37
C THR A 155 -10.21 10.82 -3.62
N LEU A 156 -10.08 11.77 -2.70
CA LEU A 156 -11.14 12.21 -1.79
C LEU A 156 -11.36 13.73 -1.89
N THR A 157 -12.62 14.13 -1.86
CA THR A 157 -13.05 15.51 -1.64
C THR A 157 -14.24 15.52 -0.68
N LEU A 158 -14.50 16.65 -0.04
CA LEU A 158 -15.78 16.84 0.66
C LEU A 158 -16.92 16.92 -0.37
N ASP A 159 -18.07 16.36 -0.02
CA ASP A 159 -19.25 16.43 -0.87
C ASP A 159 -19.87 17.85 -0.80
N PRO A 160 -19.85 18.63 -1.91
CA PRO A 160 -20.34 19.99 -1.92
C PRO A 160 -21.86 20.08 -1.74
N ASP A 161 -22.61 19.01 -2.02
CA ASP A 161 -24.07 18.97 -1.82
C ASP A 161 -24.44 18.74 -0.35
N HIS A 162 -23.47 18.34 0.47
CA HIS A 162 -23.62 18.09 1.91
C HIS A 162 -22.60 18.93 2.70
N ALA A 163 -22.95 20.20 2.91
CA ALA A 163 -22.11 21.14 3.66
C ALA A 163 -21.70 20.57 5.03
N PRO A 164 -20.44 20.75 5.47
CA PRO A 164 -20.00 20.34 6.80
C PRO A 164 -20.87 20.94 7.89
N ASP A 165 -21.43 20.09 8.76
CA ASP A 165 -22.14 20.49 9.97
C ASP A 165 -21.28 20.14 11.19
N PRO A 166 -20.78 21.12 11.95
CA PRO A 166 -19.98 20.89 13.16
C PRO A 166 -20.68 20.04 14.22
N ALA A 167 -22.03 20.00 14.23
CA ALA A 167 -22.80 19.16 15.15
C ALA A 167 -22.98 17.72 14.65
N SER A 168 -22.67 17.44 13.38
CA SER A 168 -22.82 16.13 12.75
C SER A 168 -21.70 15.17 13.15
N THR A 169 -22.06 13.90 13.35
CA THR A 169 -21.13 12.78 13.46
C THR A 169 -20.88 12.10 12.11
N GLN A 170 -21.26 12.75 11.01
CA GLN A 170 -21.14 12.23 9.65
C GLN A 170 -20.33 13.19 8.79
N VAL A 171 -19.38 12.63 8.03
CA VAL A 171 -18.62 13.32 6.99
C VAL A 171 -19.05 12.75 5.64
N ALA A 172 -19.69 13.58 4.82
CA ALA A 172 -19.99 13.23 3.44
C ALA A 172 -18.78 13.54 2.56
N VAL A 173 -18.25 12.52 1.88
CA VAL A 173 -17.13 12.63 0.95
C VAL A 173 -17.53 12.10 -0.42
N LEU A 174 -16.84 12.59 -1.45
CA LEU A 174 -16.85 11.99 -2.77
C LEU A 174 -15.56 11.22 -2.98
N VAL A 175 -15.70 9.96 -3.40
CA VAL A 175 -14.59 9.03 -3.63
C VAL A 175 -14.46 8.80 -5.13
N THR A 176 -13.32 9.17 -5.70
CA THR A 176 -13.03 8.96 -7.12
C THR A 176 -11.96 7.88 -7.28
N GLU A 177 -12.36 6.73 -7.82
CA GLU A 177 -11.45 5.64 -8.19
C GLU A 177 -10.46 6.12 -9.26
N GLN A 178 -9.18 5.78 -9.12
CA GLN A 178 -8.14 6.14 -10.11
C GLN A 178 -7.88 5.05 -11.15
N SER A 179 -8.31 3.82 -10.88
CA SER A 179 -8.22 2.71 -11.83
C SER A 179 -9.34 2.77 -12.87
N CYS A 180 -9.07 2.34 -14.11
CA CYS A 180 -10.08 2.32 -15.16
C CYS A 180 -11.29 1.47 -14.76
N ASN A 181 -12.50 2.01 -14.95
CA ASN A 181 -13.73 1.39 -14.46
C ASN A 181 -14.90 1.46 -15.46
N SER A 182 -14.58 1.67 -16.75
CA SER A 182 -15.52 1.75 -17.86
C SER A 182 -16.61 2.83 -17.71
N GLY A 183 -16.35 3.89 -16.94
CA GLY A 183 -17.28 5.01 -16.76
C GLY A 183 -18.32 4.79 -15.66
N GLU A 184 -18.17 3.74 -14.87
CA GLU A 184 -19.06 3.41 -13.76
C GLU A 184 -18.51 3.98 -12.46
N ASP A 185 -19.37 4.25 -11.48
CA ASP A 185 -18.91 4.63 -10.15
C ASP A 185 -18.37 3.42 -9.35
N ALA A 186 -18.02 3.69 -8.10
CA ALA A 186 -17.53 2.73 -7.12
C ALA A 186 -18.58 2.31 -6.09
N GLU A 187 -19.88 2.47 -6.39
CA GLU A 187 -20.94 2.06 -5.46
C GLU A 187 -20.76 0.59 -5.03
N GLY A 188 -20.84 0.36 -3.71
CA GLY A 188 -20.63 -0.96 -3.10
C GLY A 188 -19.18 -1.46 -3.08
N ARG A 189 -18.20 -0.68 -3.58
CA ARG A 189 -16.77 -1.01 -3.59
C ARG A 189 -15.89 -0.06 -2.78
N VAL A 190 -16.42 1.10 -2.38
CA VAL A 190 -15.73 2.03 -1.49
C VAL A 190 -15.58 1.41 -0.09
N MET A 191 -14.38 1.47 0.48
CA MET A 191 -14.06 0.93 1.80
C MET A 191 -13.26 1.95 2.62
N LEU A 192 -13.69 2.20 3.85
CA LEU A 192 -12.89 2.90 4.85
C LEU A 192 -11.97 1.88 5.53
N VAL A 193 -10.66 1.98 5.31
CA VAL A 193 -9.69 1.03 5.86
C VAL A 193 -9.06 1.51 7.16
N GLU A 194 -8.98 2.82 7.36
CA GLU A 194 -8.46 3.43 8.58
C GLU A 194 -9.20 4.74 8.87
N LEU A 195 -9.58 4.92 10.13
CA LEU A 195 -10.15 6.14 10.68
C LEU A 195 -9.42 6.44 11.97
N THR A 196 -8.72 7.57 12.02
CA THR A 196 -8.09 8.07 13.25
C THR A 196 -8.72 9.40 13.63
N GLU A 197 -9.33 9.44 14.81
CA GLU A 197 -9.95 10.64 15.35
C GLU A 197 -9.13 11.21 16.52
N SER A 198 -8.93 12.52 16.49
CA SER A 198 -8.34 13.28 17.58
C SER A 198 -9.21 14.51 17.89
N SER A 199 -8.78 15.35 18.83
CA SER A 199 -9.46 16.61 19.16
C SER A 199 -9.47 17.60 18.00
N ASP A 200 -8.47 17.54 17.12
CA ASP A 200 -8.22 18.59 16.13
C ASP A 200 -8.28 18.08 14.68
N VAL A 201 -8.24 16.76 14.49
CA VAL A 201 -8.11 16.13 13.17
C VAL A 201 -8.91 14.84 13.08
N VAL A 202 -9.47 14.59 11.90
CA VAL A 202 -10.00 13.31 11.44
C VAL A 202 -9.18 12.85 10.23
N ASP A 203 -8.43 11.76 10.38
CA ASP A 203 -7.64 11.16 9.32
C ASP A 203 -8.38 9.97 8.72
N LEU A 204 -8.56 10.01 7.39
CA LEU A 204 -9.27 9.00 6.62
C LEU A 204 -8.29 8.29 5.68
N VAL A 205 -8.36 6.96 5.63
CA VAL A 205 -7.81 6.17 4.54
C VAL A 205 -8.98 5.43 3.90
N VAL A 206 -9.33 5.82 2.70
CA VAL A 206 -10.43 5.24 1.91
C VAL A 206 -9.85 4.69 0.62
N VAL A 207 -10.32 3.49 0.25
CA VAL A 207 -9.89 2.77 -0.94
C VAL A 207 -11.10 2.32 -1.73
N VAL A 208 -10.87 1.86 -2.95
CA VAL A 208 -11.89 1.25 -3.80
C VAL A 208 -11.45 -0.16 -4.17
N ALA A 209 -12.26 -1.16 -3.83
CA ALA A 209 -12.00 -2.54 -4.24
C ALA A 209 -11.97 -2.63 -5.79
N PRO A 210 -10.96 -3.25 -6.41
CA PRO A 210 -10.84 -3.31 -7.87
C PRO A 210 -12.05 -3.98 -8.54
N ARG A 211 -12.45 -3.46 -9.71
CA ARG A 211 -13.43 -4.12 -10.57
C ARG A 211 -12.75 -5.26 -11.35
N GLY A 212 -13.35 -6.44 -11.35
CA GLY A 212 -12.84 -7.58 -12.13
C GLY A 212 -12.99 -7.41 -13.64
N GLY A 213 -12.12 -8.07 -14.40
CA GLY A 213 -12.15 -8.09 -15.87
C GLY A 213 -11.49 -6.87 -16.52
N ASP A 214 -11.44 -6.87 -17.85
CA ASP A 214 -10.83 -5.78 -18.62
C ASP A 214 -11.73 -4.53 -18.58
N GLN A 215 -11.20 -3.44 -18.04
CA GLN A 215 -11.90 -2.16 -17.95
C GLN A 215 -11.30 -1.15 -18.92
N SER A 216 -12.15 -0.28 -19.45
CA SER A 216 -11.72 0.88 -20.26
C SER A 216 -11.71 2.15 -19.42
N CYS A 217 -11.07 3.23 -19.89
CA CYS A 217 -10.89 4.47 -19.13
C CYS A 217 -11.64 5.67 -19.77
N PRO A 218 -12.97 5.61 -19.99
CA PRO A 218 -13.70 6.75 -20.57
C PRO A 218 -13.87 7.89 -19.55
N SER A 219 -14.09 7.56 -18.28
CA SER A 219 -14.22 8.46 -17.13
C SER A 219 -14.24 7.65 -15.83
N ASN A 220 -14.10 8.32 -14.70
CA ASN A 220 -14.19 7.75 -13.36
C ASN A 220 -15.12 8.62 -12.49
N PRO A 221 -16.45 8.43 -12.57
CA PRO A 221 -17.39 9.23 -11.78
C PRO A 221 -17.14 9.11 -10.28
N ALA A 222 -17.29 10.23 -9.56
CA ALA A 222 -17.15 10.25 -8.11
C ALA A 222 -18.34 9.53 -7.45
N THR A 223 -18.06 8.80 -6.36
CA THR A 223 -19.05 8.02 -5.61
C THR A 223 -19.28 8.67 -4.25
N PRO A 224 -20.52 9.07 -3.93
CA PRO A 224 -20.84 9.54 -2.59
C PRO A 224 -20.59 8.46 -1.54
N PHE A 225 -19.96 8.84 -0.43
CA PHE A 225 -19.68 7.96 0.70
C PHE A 225 -19.78 8.74 2.01
N VAL A 226 -20.37 8.13 3.03
CA VAL A 226 -20.52 8.75 4.36
C VAL A 226 -19.65 8.02 5.35
N VAL A 227 -18.78 8.77 6.03
CA VAL A 227 -17.98 8.29 7.15
C VAL A 227 -18.69 8.66 8.45
N GLU A 228 -18.94 7.67 9.29
CA GLU A 228 -19.44 7.87 10.65
C GLU A 228 -18.27 8.13 11.61
N LEU A 229 -18.44 9.10 12.50
CA LEU A 229 -17.47 9.53 13.52
C LEU A 229 -17.99 9.20 14.92
N ASP A 230 -17.08 8.98 15.87
CA ASP A 230 -17.42 8.75 17.28
C ASP A 230 -17.88 10.01 18.00
N ALA A 231 -17.51 11.19 17.50
CA ALA A 231 -17.87 12.49 18.04
C ALA A 231 -18.28 13.47 16.93
N PRO A 232 -19.02 14.55 17.26
CA PRO A 232 -19.34 15.60 16.30
C PRO A 232 -18.09 16.19 15.65
N TRP A 233 -18.11 16.46 14.34
CA TRP A 233 -17.00 17.03 13.58
C TRP A 233 -16.40 18.24 14.30
N GLY A 234 -17.24 19.19 14.73
CA GLY A 234 -16.77 20.43 15.33
C GLY A 234 -15.92 21.23 14.35
N ASP A 235 -14.76 21.69 14.82
CA ASP A 235 -13.79 22.46 14.03
C ASP A 235 -12.60 21.59 13.55
N ARG A 236 -12.73 20.26 13.60
CA ARG A 236 -11.65 19.34 13.22
C ARG A 236 -11.31 19.45 11.74
N VAL A 237 -10.04 19.27 11.39
CA VAL A 237 -9.62 19.18 9.98
C VAL A 237 -9.78 17.74 9.51
N VAL A 238 -10.48 17.51 8.40
CA VAL A 238 -10.58 16.18 7.78
C VAL A 238 -9.50 16.04 6.73
N ARG A 239 -8.75 14.94 6.75
CA ARG A 239 -7.62 14.72 5.84
C ARG A 239 -7.66 13.35 5.15
N ASP A 240 -7.22 13.28 3.90
CA ASP A 240 -6.77 12.05 3.25
C ASP A 240 -5.38 11.69 3.81
N ALA A 241 -5.37 10.72 4.71
CA ALA A 241 -4.16 10.17 5.33
C ALA A 241 -3.52 9.04 4.52
N ALA A 242 -4.12 8.66 3.39
CA ALA A 242 -3.46 7.80 2.42
C ALA A 242 -2.38 8.56 1.63
N VAL A 243 -2.47 9.90 1.51
CA VAL A 243 -1.44 10.75 0.89
C VAL A 243 -0.33 11.07 1.89
N VAL A 244 0.89 11.18 1.39
CA VAL A 244 2.06 11.56 2.19
C VAL A 244 2.66 12.89 1.73
N PRO A 245 2.80 13.86 2.65
CA PRO A 245 2.12 13.93 3.96
C PRO A 245 0.58 14.02 3.82
N PRO A 246 -0.21 13.74 4.89
CA PRO A 246 -1.67 13.80 4.87
C PRO A 246 -2.20 15.14 4.36
N ARG A 247 -3.31 15.11 3.61
CA ARG A 247 -3.85 16.31 2.94
C ARG A 247 -5.26 16.61 3.39
N GLU A 248 -5.51 17.87 3.74
CA GLU A 248 -6.85 18.36 4.03
C GLU A 248 -7.78 18.12 2.84
N LEU A 249 -9.01 17.71 3.14
CA LEU A 249 -10.05 17.54 2.14
C LEU A 249 -10.69 18.89 1.85
N GLU A 250 -10.64 19.28 0.59
CA GLU A 250 -11.35 20.44 0.07
C GLU A 250 -12.71 20.00 -0.53
N PRO A 251 -13.71 20.88 -0.59
CA PRO A 251 -14.91 20.65 -1.39
C PRO A 251 -14.57 20.37 -2.86
N ALA A 252 -15.34 19.49 -3.52
CA ALA A 252 -15.21 19.33 -4.96
C ALA A 252 -15.52 20.67 -5.67
N GLY A 253 -14.55 21.16 -6.44
CA GLY A 253 -14.63 22.42 -7.21
C GLY A 253 -15.16 22.26 -8.63
#